data_AF-T1HWM7-F1
#
_entry.id   AF-T1HWM7-F1
#
_cell.length_a   1.000
_cell.length_b   1.000
_cell.length_c   1.000
_cell.angle_alpha   90.00
_cell.angle_beta   90.00
_cell.angle_gamma   90.00
#
_symmetry.space_group_name_H-M   'P 1'
#
loop_
_entity.id
_entity.type
_entity.pdbx_description
1 polymer ?
#
loop_
_entity_poly.entity_id
_entity_poly.type
_entity_poly.pdbx_seq_one_letter_code
_entity_poly.pdbx_strand_id
1 'polypeptide(L)' 'MPNKADNLEIVHEGWLTKSPPSKRIWRARWRRRWFVLRHSGELPGQYYLCYYTDKNCRTLKGQIDLDQCEQV' A
#
# COMPACT_ATOMS: atom_id res chain seq x y z
N MET A 1 11.73 7.47 -20.21
CA MET A 1 11.05 8.50 -19.41
C MET A 1 10.38 7.77 -18.25
N PRO A 2 10.88 7.84 -17.01
CA PRO A 2 10.16 7.25 -15.87
C PRO A 2 8.82 7.99 -15.68
N ASN A 3 7.75 7.25 -15.40
CA ASN A 3 6.40 7.80 -15.31
C ASN A 3 6.31 8.78 -14.14
N LYS A 4 5.62 9.91 -14.34
CA LYS A 4 5.42 10.97 -13.33
C LYS A 4 4.83 10.46 -12.00
N ALA A 5 4.17 9.30 -12.01
CA ALA A 5 3.63 8.62 -10.83
C ALA A 5 4.70 8.02 -9.89
N ASP A 6 5.93 7.82 -10.37
CA ASP A 6 7.00 7.19 -9.58
C ASP A 6 7.63 8.15 -8.55
N ASN A 7 7.37 9.46 -8.65
CA ASN A 7 7.97 10.53 -7.83
C ASN A 7 7.07 11.06 -6.69
N LEU A 8 5.96 10.40 -6.36
CA LEU A 8 5.20 10.76 -5.16
C LEU A 8 6.05 10.43 -3.92
N GLU A 9 6.37 11.45 -3.12
CA GLU A 9 7.24 11.37 -1.96
C GLU A 9 6.81 10.25 -1.01
N ILE A 10 7.76 9.38 -0.66
CA ILE A 10 7.56 8.32 0.34
C ILE A 10 7.67 8.95 1.71
N VAL A 11 6.56 8.94 2.46
CA VAL A 11 6.52 9.46 3.83
C VAL A 11 6.98 8.41 4.83
N HIS A 12 6.59 7.16 4.60
CA HIS A 12 6.99 6.05 5.44
C HIS A 12 7.00 4.75 4.64
N GLU A 13 7.91 3.86 4.98
CA GLU A 13 7.91 2.49 4.47
C GLU A 13 8.30 1.49 5.57
N GLY A 14 7.86 0.24 5.43
CA GLY A 14 8.10 -0.75 6.47
C GLY A 14 7.40 -2.09 6.25
N TRP A 15 7.81 -3.08 7.03
CA TRP A 15 7.15 -4.38 7.02
C TRP A 15 5.93 -4.37 7.93
N LEU A 16 4.75 -4.69 7.39
CA LEU A 16 3.53 -4.93 8.17
C LEU A 16 2.96 -6.31 7.85
N THR A 17 2.16 -6.85 8.76
CA THR A 17 1.45 -8.12 8.58
C THR A 17 -0.02 -7.83 8.35
N LYS A 18 -0.54 -8.20 7.18
CA LYS A 18 -1.94 -7.96 6.80
C LYS A 18 -2.76 -9.23 6.77
N SER A 19 -4.04 -9.09 7.07
CA SER A 19 -5.04 -10.13 6.83
C SER A 19 -5.20 -10.40 5.31
N PRO A 20 -5.64 -11.60 4.95
CA PRO A 20 -6.02 -11.93 3.58
C PRO A 20 -7.28 -11.15 3.17
N PRO A 21 -7.53 -10.96 1.85
CA PRO A 21 -8.75 -10.33 1.38
C PRO A 21 -9.98 -11.08 1.90
N SER A 22 -10.99 -10.33 2.35
CA SER A 22 -12.23 -10.86 2.94
C SER A 22 -12.97 -11.86 2.05
N LYS A 23 -12.80 -11.76 0.72
CA LYS A 23 -13.46 -12.62 -0.28
C LYS A 23 -12.75 -13.97 -0.55
N ARG A 24 -11.72 -14.35 0.21
CA ARG A 24 -10.94 -15.57 -0.11
C ARG A 24 -11.48 -16.83 0.59
N ILE A 25 -11.85 -17.81 -0.24
CA ILE A 25 -12.62 -19.02 0.09
C ILE A 25 -11.78 -20.13 0.78
N TRP A 26 -10.45 -19.98 0.92
CA TRP A 26 -9.60 -21.06 1.49
C TRP A 26 -8.44 -20.55 2.36
N ARG A 27 -8.26 -21.22 3.52
CA ARG A 27 -7.20 -21.13 4.55
C ARG A 27 -6.32 -19.90 4.43
N ALA A 28 -6.94 -18.76 4.70
CA ALA A 28 -6.35 -17.49 4.46
C ALA A 28 -5.50 -17.10 5.68
N ARG A 29 -4.16 -17.19 5.55
CA ARG A 29 -3.20 -16.78 6.60
C ARG A 29 -2.80 -15.33 6.44
N TRP A 30 -2.49 -14.68 7.56
CA TRP A 30 -1.85 -13.37 7.60
C TRP A 30 -0.49 -13.43 6.90
N ARG A 31 -0.12 -12.35 6.20
CA ARG A 31 1.13 -12.30 5.43
C ARG A 31 1.87 -11.00 5.69
N ARG A 32 3.18 -11.13 5.94
CA ARG A 32 4.11 -10.01 6.01
C ARG A 32 4.36 -9.45 4.60
N ARG A 33 4.26 -8.13 4.42
CA ARG A 33 4.44 -7.41 3.15
C ARG A 33 5.19 -6.10 3.41
N TRP A 34 5.92 -5.62 2.40
CA TRP A 34 6.55 -4.32 2.46
C TRP A 34 5.52 -3.27 2.07
N PHE A 35 5.23 -2.35 2.97
CA PHE A 35 4.28 -1.27 2.76
C PHE A 35 5.04 0.03 2.51
N VAL A 36 4.49 0.85 1.63
CA VAL A 36 5.00 2.17 1.28
C VAL A 36 3.84 3.14 1.31
N LEU A 37 3.90 4.10 2.23
CA LEU A 37 2.99 5.22 2.37
C LEU A 37 3.49 6.37 1.50
N ARG A 38 2.66 6.82 0.57
CA ARG A 38 2.96 7.92 -0.34
C ARG A 38 1.86 8.94 -0.31
N HIS A 39 2.18 10.20 -0.56
CA HIS A 39 1.17 11.19 -0.89
C HIS A 39 0.38 10.74 -2.12
N SER A 40 -0.95 10.83 -2.09
CA SER A 40 -1.78 10.54 -3.28
C SER A 40 -1.72 11.67 -4.31
N GLY A 41 -1.31 12.86 -3.87
CA GLY A 41 -1.16 14.05 -4.69
C GLY A 41 -1.95 15.23 -4.14
N GLU A 42 -3.03 15.57 -4.83
CA GLU A 42 -3.61 16.91 -5.02
C GLU A 42 -3.87 17.77 -3.77
N LEU A 43 -4.04 17.18 -2.58
CA LEU A 43 -4.28 17.91 -1.33
C LEU A 43 -3.37 17.42 -0.18
N PRO A 44 -2.98 18.31 0.75
CA PRO A 44 -2.32 17.93 1.98
C PRO A 44 -3.15 16.92 2.78
N GLY A 45 -2.50 15.91 3.32
CA GLY A 45 -3.15 14.88 4.16
C GLY A 45 -3.75 13.70 3.38
N GLN A 46 -3.64 13.69 2.05
CA GLN A 46 -4.12 12.56 1.25
C GLN A 46 -3.01 11.55 0.96
N TYR A 47 -3.32 10.26 1.12
CA TYR A 47 -2.30 9.21 1.08
C TYR A 47 -2.76 7.93 0.40
N TYR A 48 -1.84 7.33 -0.36
CA TYR A 48 -1.93 5.94 -0.78
C TYR A 48 -1.01 5.06 0.05
N LEU A 49 -1.55 3.93 0.50
CA LEU A 49 -0.79 2.87 1.13
C LEU A 49 -0.65 1.68 0.17
N CYS A 50 0.50 1.61 -0.49
CA CYS A 50 0.84 0.54 -1.41
C CYS A 50 1.56 -0.60 -0.67
N TYR A 51 1.39 -1.84 -1.13
CA TYR A 51 2.15 -2.96 -0.57
C TYR A 51 2.68 -3.93 -1.61
N TYR A 52 3.88 -4.43 -1.34
CA TYR A 52 4.72 -5.22 -2.25
C TYR A 52 5.14 -6.53 -1.61
N THR A 53 5.69 -7.44 -2.40
CA THR A 53 6.29 -8.69 -1.91
C THR A 53 7.50 -8.45 -1.02
N ASP A 54 8.27 -7.41 -1.32
CA ASP A 54 9.56 -7.11 -0.74
C ASP A 54 9.90 -5.61 -0.86
N LYS A 55 10.98 -5.22 -0.19
CA LYS A 55 11.49 -3.84 -0.15
C LYS A 55 11.96 -3.28 -1.49
N ASN A 56 12.22 -4.14 -2.48
CA ASN A 56 12.64 -3.67 -3.80
C ASN A 56 11.45 -3.19 -4.63
N CYS A 57 10.23 -3.25 -4.08
CA CYS A 57 9.00 -2.78 -4.70
C CYS A 57 8.74 -3.38 -6.10
N ARG A 58 9.29 -4.57 -6.39
CA ARG A 58 9.24 -5.19 -7.73
C ARG A 58 7.85 -5.64 -8.16
N THR A 59 6.99 -5.97 -7.20
CA THR A 59 5.64 -6.47 -7.50
C THR A 59 4.62 -5.86 -6.55
N LEU A 60 3.84 -4.91 -7.08
CA LEU A 60 2.69 -4.34 -6.38
C LEU A 60 1.64 -5.43 -6.15
N LYS A 61 1.18 -5.56 -4.90
CA LYS A 61 0.15 -6.52 -4.49
C LYS A 61 -1.17 -5.86 -4.15
N GLY A 62 -1.18 -4.55 -4.00
CA GLY A 62 -2.37 -3.74 -3.86
C GLY A 62 -2.03 -2.33 -3.42
N GLN A 63 -3.01 -1.46 -3.57
CA GLN A 63 -2.99 -0.07 -3.18
C GLN A 63 -4.27 0.18 -2.38
N ILE A 64 -4.14 0.89 -1.26
CA ILE A 64 -5.24 1.29 -0.41
C ILE A 64 -5.29 2.81 -0.46
N ASP A 65 -6.44 3.33 -0.86
CA ASP A 65 -6.76 4.75 -0.73
C ASP A 65 -7.17 5.03 0.72
N LEU A 66 -6.33 5.76 1.45
CA LEU A 66 -6.59 6.04 2.86
C LEU A 66 -7.72 7.07 3.03
N ASP A 67 -8.03 7.86 2.00
CA ASP A 67 -9.12 8.84 2.05
C ASP A 67 -10.50 8.16 2.00
N GLN A 68 -10.55 6.94 1.47
CA GLN A 68 -11.75 6.11 1.40
C GLN A 68 -11.89 5.15 2.59
N CYS A 69 -10.95 5.19 3.55
CA CYS A 69 -11.00 4.34 4.72
C CYS A 69 -11.96 4.94 5.76
N GLU A 70 -13.02 4.21 6.09
CA GLU A 70 -13.85 4.53 7.25
C GLU A 70 -13.03 4.26 8.53
N GLN A 71 -13.01 5.24 9.43
CA GLN A 71 -12.42 5.08 10.75
C GLN A 71 -13.38 4.25 11.62
N VAL A 72 -12.88 3.13 12.14
CA VAL A 72 -13.60 2.23 13.05
C VAL A 72 -13.13 2.40 14.49
#